data_AF-A0A1F8Q984-F1
#
_entry.id   AF-A0A1F8Q984-F1
#
_cell.length_a   1.000
_cell.length_b   1.000
_cell.length_c   1.000
_cell.angle_alpha   90.00
_cell.angle_beta   90.00
_cell.angle_gamma   90.00
#
_symmetry.space_group_name_H-M   'P 1'
#
loop_
_entity.id
_entity.type
_entity.pdbx_description
1 polymer ?
#
loop_
_entity_poly.entity_id
_entity_poly.type
_entity_poly.pdbx_seq_one_letter_code
_entity_poly.pdbx_strand_id
1 'polypeptide(L)'
;MSGRKPACVLDSFALLAYLGGKAGMERVRMVLEEAARGRTRVMLSVINLGEVLYITEREVGLVQAQAALAAVEQLPIEILPATREAVLAAAHIKANHGIAYADAFAVAAAIESGAKVLTGDPEFRYVEKLVSVQRLEQTA
;
A
#
# COMPACT_ATOMS: atom_id res chain seq x y z
N MET A 1 -18.11 -23.63 -1.47
CA MET A 1 -17.95 -22.17 -1.64
C MET A 1 -16.57 -21.81 -1.13
N SER A 2 -15.59 -21.60 -2.02
CA SER A 2 -14.27 -21.12 -1.58
C SER A 2 -14.46 -19.66 -1.17
N GLY A 3 -14.48 -19.39 0.14
CA GLY A 3 -14.58 -18.03 0.68
C GLY A 3 -13.39 -17.21 0.17
N ARG A 4 -13.65 -16.03 -0.41
CA ARG A 4 -12.60 -15.12 -0.87
C ARG A 4 -11.65 -14.88 0.31
N LYS A 5 -10.36 -15.20 0.16
CA LYS A 5 -9.35 -14.95 1.20
C LYS A 5 -9.35 -13.46 1.53
N PRO A 6 -9.18 -13.07 2.82
CA PRO A 6 -8.96 -11.68 3.19
C PRO A 6 -7.84 -11.07 2.34
N ALA A 7 -7.99 -9.79 2.03
CA ALA A 7 -7.03 -9.08 1.20
C ALA A 7 -6.72 -7.71 1.80
N CYS A 8 -5.48 -7.27 1.63
CA CYS A 8 -4.96 -6.01 2.11
C CYS A 8 -4.16 -5.33 1.00
N VAL A 9 -4.35 -4.02 0.84
CA VAL A 9 -3.49 -3.17 0.01
C VAL A 9 -2.60 -2.35 0.93
N LEU A 10 -1.31 -2.36 0.67
CA LEU A 10 -0.35 -1.44 1.29
C LEU A 10 -0.23 -0.20 0.40
N ASP A 11 -0.14 0.97 1.02
CA ASP A 11 0.32 2.19 0.37
C ASP A 11 1.82 2.43 0.65
N SER A 12 2.34 3.55 0.17
CA SER A 12 3.74 3.93 0.40
C SER A 12 4.03 4.19 1.88
N PHE A 13 3.10 4.77 2.63
CA PHE A 13 3.24 4.99 4.08
C PHE A 13 3.51 3.67 4.81
N ALA A 14 2.65 2.67 4.59
CA ALA A 14 2.77 1.38 5.26
C ALA A 14 4.10 0.69 4.93
N LEU A 15 4.53 0.73 3.67
CA LEU A 15 5.77 0.10 3.26
C LEU A 15 7.01 0.85 3.80
N LEU A 16 7.00 2.19 3.81
CA LEU A 16 8.06 2.99 4.42
C LEU A 16 8.15 2.77 5.94
N ALA A 17 7.01 2.63 6.62
CA ALA A 17 7.00 2.31 8.04
C ALA A 17 7.64 0.95 8.32
N TYR A 18 7.31 -0.05 7.51
CA TYR A 18 7.89 -1.39 7.60
C TYR A 18 9.37 -1.45 7.25
N LEU A 19 9.83 -0.79 6.19
CA LEU A 19 11.25 -0.79 5.81
C LEU A 19 12.10 0.06 6.76
N GLY A 20 11.52 1.13 7.31
CA GLY A 20 12.23 2.13 8.11
C GLY A 20 12.21 1.90 9.62
N GLY A 21 11.63 0.80 10.14
CA GLY A 21 11.58 0.58 11.59
C GLY A 21 10.67 1.54 12.35
N LYS A 22 9.67 2.14 11.69
CA LYS A 22 8.84 3.20 12.26
C LYS A 22 7.58 2.64 12.94
N ALA A 23 6.87 3.51 13.66
CA ALA A 23 5.53 3.19 14.17
C ALA A 23 4.64 2.63 13.05
N GLY A 24 3.86 1.59 13.38
CA GLY A 24 3.06 0.84 12.40
C GLY A 24 3.77 -0.35 11.75
N MET A 25 5.11 -0.46 11.83
CA MET A 25 5.88 -1.60 11.30
C MET A 25 5.31 -2.95 11.77
N GLU A 26 5.07 -3.09 13.07
CA GLU A 26 4.61 -4.36 13.66
C GLU A 26 3.30 -4.84 13.04
N ARG A 27 2.41 -3.91 12.70
CA ARG A 27 1.16 -4.27 12.05
C ARG A 27 1.36 -4.74 10.62
N VAL A 28 2.23 -4.07 9.87
CA VAL A 28 2.58 -4.49 8.50
C VAL A 28 3.27 -5.86 8.53
N ARG A 29 4.20 -6.08 9.46
CA ARG A 29 4.88 -7.37 9.68
C ARG A 29 3.88 -8.50 9.91
N MET A 30 2.92 -8.31 10.83
CA MET A 30 1.88 -9.31 11.09
C MET A 30 1.08 -9.65 9.83
N VAL A 31 0.68 -8.66 9.03
CA VAL A 31 -0.07 -8.89 7.78
C VAL A 31 0.77 -9.65 6.74
N LEU A 32 2.07 -9.33 6.61
CA LEU A 32 2.99 -10.04 5.74
C LEU A 32 3.22 -11.49 6.17
N GLU A 33 3.30 -11.75 7.48
CA GLU A 33 3.39 -13.13 7.98
C GLU A 33 2.13 -13.95 7.70
N GLU A 34 0.95 -13.34 7.84
CA GLU A 34 -0.31 -13.99 7.44
C GLU A 34 -0.32 -14.29 5.94
N ALA A 35 0.26 -13.42 5.12
CA ALA A 35 0.40 -13.62 3.68
C ALA A 35 1.35 -14.77 3.34
N ALA A 36 2.51 -14.84 4.01
CA ALA A 36 3.46 -15.94 3.88
C ALA A 36 2.83 -17.30 4.25
N ARG A 37 1.89 -17.32 5.20
CA ARG A 37 1.12 -18.52 5.58
C ARG A 37 -0.10 -18.78 4.67
N GLY A 38 -0.29 -17.99 3.62
CA GLY A 38 -1.38 -18.12 2.66
C GLY A 38 -2.77 -17.75 3.20
N ARG A 39 -2.85 -17.03 4.33
CA ARG A 39 -4.09 -16.67 5.02
C ARG A 39 -4.68 -15.34 4.59
N THR A 40 -3.86 -14.44 4.04
CA THR A 40 -4.31 -13.19 3.42
C THR A 40 -3.56 -12.94 2.11
N ARG A 41 -4.17 -12.20 1.19
CA ARG A 41 -3.47 -11.61 0.04
C ARG A 41 -2.98 -10.22 0.42
N VAL A 42 -1.75 -9.87 0.03
CA VAL A 42 -1.21 -8.52 0.21
C VAL A 42 -0.83 -7.99 -1.16
N MET A 43 -1.25 -6.77 -1.46
CA MET A 43 -1.04 -6.12 -2.75
C MET A 43 -0.42 -4.75 -2.55
N LEU A 44 0.32 -4.30 -3.55
CA LEU A 44 0.92 -2.97 -3.63
C LEU A 44 0.81 -2.48 -5.08
N SER A 45 0.35 -1.26 -5.30
CA SER A 45 0.44 -0.68 -6.65
C SER A 45 1.89 -0.38 -7.01
N VAL A 46 2.29 -0.65 -8.25
CA VAL A 46 3.61 -0.25 -8.76
C VAL A 46 3.86 1.26 -8.64
N ILE A 47 2.80 2.07 -8.63
CA ILE A 47 2.90 3.52 -8.41
C ILE A 47 3.31 3.82 -6.96
N ASN A 48 2.72 3.14 -5.98
CA ASN A 48 3.13 3.30 -4.58
C ASN A 48 4.52 2.71 -4.32
N LEU A 49 4.92 1.64 -5.02
CA LEU A 49 6.32 1.18 -5.00
C LEU A 49 7.27 2.27 -5.51
N GLY A 50 6.94 2.91 -6.64
CA GLY A 50 7.73 4.03 -7.17
C GLY A 50 7.85 5.19 -6.18
N GLU A 51 6.79 5.52 -5.46
CA GLU A 51 6.80 6.53 -4.41
C GLU A 51 7.74 6.17 -3.25
N VAL A 52 7.73 4.91 -2.81
CA VAL A 52 8.68 4.41 -1.78
C VAL A 52 10.13 4.57 -2.24
N LEU A 53 10.44 4.19 -3.49
CA LEU A 53 11.78 4.29 -4.04
C LEU A 53 12.24 5.74 -4.18
N TYR A 54 11.38 6.60 -4.71
CA TYR A 54 11.66 8.04 -4.83
C TYR A 54 11.91 8.69 -3.47
N ILE A 55 11.06 8.43 -2.47
CA ILE A 55 11.22 8.97 -1.12
C ILE A 55 12.54 8.48 -0.51
N THR A 56 12.82 7.17 -0.60
CA THR A 56 14.03 6.57 -0.04
C THR A 56 15.29 7.11 -0.72
N GLU A 57 15.29 7.25 -2.05
CA GLU A 57 16.42 7.78 -2.79
C GLU A 57 16.67 9.25 -2.46
N ARG A 58 15.61 10.05 -2.39
CA ARG A 58 15.71 11.48 -2.07
C ARG A 58 16.20 11.72 -0.64
N GLU A 59 15.79 10.89 0.31
CA GLU A 59 16.07 11.08 1.74
C GLU A 59 17.37 10.41 2.19
N VAL A 60 17.73 9.27 1.62
CA VAL A 60 18.86 8.43 2.08
C VAL A 60 19.88 8.15 0.97
N GLY A 61 19.42 8.01 -0.27
CA GLY A 61 20.28 7.81 -1.45
C GLY A 61 19.98 6.55 -2.25
N LEU A 62 20.54 6.49 -3.45
CA LEU A 62 20.26 5.44 -4.45
C LEU A 62 20.53 4.01 -3.95
N VAL A 63 21.62 3.81 -3.21
CA VAL A 63 21.97 2.48 -2.65
C VAL A 63 20.87 1.97 -1.73
N GLN A 64 20.29 2.85 -0.90
CA GLN A 64 19.22 2.47 0.01
C GLN A 64 17.91 2.20 -0.73
N ALA A 65 17.61 2.96 -1.79
CA ALA A 65 16.45 2.70 -2.63
C ALA A 65 16.54 1.35 -3.36
N GLN A 66 17.71 1.00 -3.88
CA GLN A 66 17.95 -0.32 -4.48
C GLN A 66 17.83 -1.45 -3.45
N ALA A 67 18.37 -1.27 -2.25
CA ALA A 67 18.19 -2.22 -1.15
C ALA A 67 16.72 -2.38 -0.75
N ALA A 68 15.95 -1.28 -0.71
CA ALA A 68 14.51 -1.30 -0.47
C ALA A 68 13.76 -2.07 -1.55
N LEU A 69 14.06 -1.85 -2.83
CA LEU A 69 13.47 -2.61 -3.94
C LEU A 69 13.74 -4.12 -3.79
N ALA A 70 15.01 -4.49 -3.60
CA ALA A 70 15.40 -5.89 -3.42
C ALA A 70 14.71 -6.53 -2.21
N ALA A 71 14.54 -5.79 -1.10
CA ALA A 71 13.81 -6.27 0.06
C ALA A 71 12.32 -6.51 -0.26
N VAL A 72 11.66 -5.57 -0.95
CA VAL A 72 10.24 -5.69 -1.32
C VAL A 72 9.99 -6.87 -2.24
N GLU A 73 10.90 -7.16 -3.18
CA GLU A 73 10.81 -8.31 -4.09
C GLU A 73 10.86 -9.67 -3.38
N GLN A 74 11.38 -9.72 -2.14
CA GLN A 74 11.39 -10.94 -1.32
C GLN A 74 10.15 -11.06 -0.41
N LEU A 75 9.30 -10.04 -0.34
CA LEU A 75 8.10 -10.06 0.50
C LEU A 75 6.94 -10.79 -0.20
N PRO A 76 6.00 -11.38 0.55
CA PRO A 76 4.78 -11.97 0.00
C PRO A 76 3.75 -10.89 -0.42
N ILE A 77 4.19 -9.96 -1.28
CA ILE A 77 3.41 -8.84 -1.79
C ILE A 77 3.23 -9.03 -3.30
N GLU A 78 1.99 -8.95 -3.76
CA GLU A 78 1.68 -8.88 -5.17
C GLU A 78 1.76 -7.44 -5.68
N ILE A 79 2.73 -7.17 -6.56
CA ILE A 79 2.87 -5.85 -7.18
C ILE A 79 1.88 -5.75 -8.34
N LEU A 80 0.90 -4.87 -8.20
CA LEU A 80 -0.14 -4.63 -9.20
C LEU A 80 0.36 -3.62 -10.26
N PRO A 81 0.23 -3.92 -11.56
CA PRO A 81 0.62 -3.01 -12.63
C PRO A 81 -0.32 -1.80 -12.73
N ALA A 82 0.20 -0.68 -13.23
CA ALA A 82 -0.59 0.50 -13.57
C ALA A 82 -1.26 0.31 -14.95
N THR A 83 -2.26 -0.57 -15.03
CA THR A 83 -3.06 -0.76 -16.24
C THR A 83 -3.84 0.49 -16.59
N ARG A 84 -4.35 0.56 -17.83
CA ARG A 84 -5.23 1.66 -18.25
C ARG A 84 -6.44 1.79 -17.33
N GLU A 85 -7.02 0.67 -16.94
CA GLU A 85 -8.16 0.59 -16.04
C GLU A 85 -7.81 1.15 -14.66
N ALA A 86 -6.66 0.76 -14.10
CA ALA A 86 -6.18 1.27 -12.82
C ALA A 86 -5.94 2.79 -12.87
N VAL A 87 -5.33 3.30 -13.95
CA VAL A 87 -5.08 4.73 -14.15
C VAL A 87 -6.40 5.52 -14.23
N LEU A 88 -7.38 5.03 -14.98
CA LEU A 88 -8.68 5.69 -15.11
C LEU A 88 -9.47 5.66 -13.81
N ALA A 89 -9.43 4.55 -13.05
CA ALA A 89 -10.04 4.44 -11.75
C ALA A 89 -9.41 5.42 -10.73
N ALA A 90 -8.07 5.45 -10.66
CA ALA A 90 -7.34 6.39 -9.80
C ALA A 90 -7.65 7.85 -10.16
N ALA A 91 -7.72 8.19 -11.45
CA ALA A 91 -8.10 9.53 -11.91
C ALA A 91 -9.50 9.92 -11.45
N HIS A 92 -10.47 9.01 -11.58
CA HIS A 92 -11.83 9.24 -11.11
C HIS A 92 -11.89 9.44 -9.58
N ILE A 93 -11.19 8.61 -8.80
CA ILE A 93 -11.13 8.72 -7.34
C ILE A 93 -10.51 10.07 -6.96
N LYS A 94 -9.36 10.43 -7.54
CA LYS A 94 -8.67 11.70 -7.26
C LYS A 94 -9.52 12.94 -7.61
N ALA A 95 -10.30 12.87 -8.68
CA ALA A 95 -11.18 13.96 -9.06
C ALA A 95 -12.31 14.22 -8.05
N ASN A 96 -12.73 13.20 -7.30
CA ASN A 96 -13.86 13.27 -6.37
C ASN A 96 -13.45 13.27 -4.89
N HIS A 97 -12.18 12.97 -4.58
CA HIS A 97 -11.68 12.83 -3.22
C HIS A 97 -10.32 13.54 -3.03
N GLY A 98 -10.18 14.21 -1.89
CA GLY A 98 -9.00 14.99 -1.53
C GLY A 98 -7.83 14.14 -1.03
N ILE A 99 -7.35 13.19 -1.84
CA ILE A 99 -6.17 12.34 -1.54
C ILE A 99 -5.05 12.58 -2.56
N ALA A 100 -3.81 12.17 -2.28
CA ALA A 100 -2.74 12.17 -3.28
C ALA A 100 -3.07 11.27 -4.49
N TYR A 101 -2.48 11.55 -5.66
CA TYR A 101 -2.77 10.77 -6.86
C TYR A 101 -2.21 9.34 -6.76
N ALA A 102 -1.05 9.15 -6.13
CA ALA A 102 -0.49 7.82 -5.88
C ALA A 102 -1.42 6.98 -4.97
N ASP A 103 -1.95 7.57 -3.90
CA ASP A 103 -2.89 6.91 -2.99
C ASP A 103 -4.19 6.48 -3.67
N ALA A 104 -4.63 7.22 -4.70
CA ALA A 104 -5.79 6.84 -5.48
C ALA A 104 -5.61 5.47 -6.17
N PHE A 105 -4.37 5.05 -6.47
CA PHE A 105 -4.11 3.68 -6.96
C PHE A 105 -4.28 2.63 -5.87
N ALA A 106 -3.87 2.90 -4.64
CA ALA A 106 -4.10 2.00 -3.51
C ALA A 106 -5.61 1.83 -3.24
N VAL A 107 -6.37 2.93 -3.30
CA VAL A 107 -7.84 2.90 -3.18
C VAL A 107 -8.48 2.14 -4.33
N ALA A 108 -8.07 2.40 -5.57
CA ALA A 108 -8.58 1.67 -6.74
C ALA A 108 -8.36 0.16 -6.63
N ALA A 109 -7.14 -0.25 -6.26
CA ALA A 109 -6.79 -1.64 -6.03
C ALA A 109 -7.64 -2.27 -4.92
N ALA A 110 -7.90 -1.53 -3.83
CA ALA A 110 -8.72 -2.00 -2.72
C ALA A 110 -10.19 -2.21 -3.12
N ILE A 111 -10.76 -1.31 -3.91
CA ILE A 111 -12.13 -1.45 -4.46
C ILE A 111 -12.22 -2.71 -5.33
N GLU A 112 -11.32 -2.85 -6.31
CA GLU A 112 -11.32 -3.96 -7.27
C GLU A 112 -11.16 -5.33 -6.56
N SER A 113 -10.26 -5.38 -5.59
CA SER A 113 -9.94 -6.61 -4.86
C SER A 113 -10.83 -6.89 -3.65
N GLY A 114 -11.76 -5.99 -3.30
CA GLY A 114 -12.55 -6.06 -2.07
C GLY A 114 -11.67 -6.11 -0.82
N ALA A 115 -10.52 -5.44 -0.87
CA ALA A 115 -9.52 -5.40 0.19
C ALA A 115 -9.70 -4.17 1.08
N LYS A 116 -9.06 -4.21 2.25
CA LYS A 116 -8.83 -3.02 3.06
C LYS A 116 -7.51 -2.35 2.66
N VAL A 117 -7.40 -1.04 2.86
CA VAL A 117 -6.11 -0.33 2.77
C VAL A 117 -5.49 -0.25 4.17
N LEU A 118 -4.20 -0.58 4.28
CA LEU A 118 -3.42 -0.38 5.50
C LEU A 118 -2.54 0.85 5.32
N THR A 119 -2.73 1.87 6.14
CA THR A 119 -2.04 3.16 6.01
C THR A 119 -2.06 3.96 7.32
N GLY A 120 -1.08 4.84 7.51
CA GLY A 120 -1.12 5.89 8.53
C GLY A 120 -1.54 7.26 8.00
N ASP A 121 -1.73 7.42 6.70
CA ASP A 121 -2.00 8.71 6.09
C ASP A 121 -3.39 9.26 6.50
N PRO A 122 -3.47 10.47 7.08
CA PRO A 122 -4.73 11.07 7.49
C PRO A 122 -5.66 11.43 6.33
N GLU A 123 -5.16 11.61 5.09
CA GLU A 123 -5.94 11.91 3.90
C GLU A 123 -6.93 10.78 3.56
N PHE A 124 -6.65 9.54 3.95
CA PHE A 124 -7.56 8.42 3.71
C PHE A 124 -8.93 8.58 4.38
N ARG A 125 -9.09 9.52 5.33
CA ARG A 125 -10.41 9.91 5.87
C ARG A 125 -11.41 10.31 4.78
N TYR A 126 -10.93 10.80 3.63
CA TYR A 126 -11.79 11.24 2.52
C TYR A 126 -12.36 10.09 1.69
N VAL A 127 -11.85 8.86 1.87
CA VAL A 127 -12.23 7.66 1.09
C VAL A 127 -12.74 6.50 1.95
N GLU A 128 -12.92 6.69 3.26
CA GLU A 128 -13.44 5.65 4.18
C GLU A 128 -14.87 5.18 3.83
N LYS A 129 -15.62 5.96 3.04
CA LYS A 129 -16.92 5.55 2.48
C LYS A 129 -16.80 4.60 1.28
N LEU A 130 -15.64 4.59 0.61
CA LEU A 130 -15.38 3.75 -0.56
C LEU A 130 -14.71 2.43 -0.18
N VAL A 131 -13.78 2.48 0.78
CA VAL A 131 -12.94 1.35 1.16
C VAL A 131 -12.79 1.26 2.68
N SER A 132 -12.62 0.04 3.19
CA SER A 132 -12.22 -0.16 4.58
C SER A 132 -10.77 0.30 4.75
N VAL A 133 -10.53 1.19 5.71
CA VAL A 133 -9.19 1.67 6.05
C VAL A 133 -8.80 1.10 7.41
N GLN A 134 -7.68 0.39 7.44
CA GLN A 134 -7.03 0.05 8.68
C GLN A 134 -5.91 1.06 8.97
N ARG A 135 -6.07 1.83 10.05
CA ARG A 135 -5.07 2.80 10.48
C ARG A 135 -3.84 2.11 11.09
N LEU A 136 -2.66 2.62 10.73
CA LEU A 136 -1.39 2.32 11.38
C LEU A 136 -1.11 3.34 12.49
N GLU A 137 -0.36 2.88 13.49
CA GLU A 137 0.18 3.77 14.51
C GLU A 137 1.09 4.82 13.86
N GLN A 138 1.00 6.06 14.34
CA GLN A 138 1.88 7.15 13.95
C GLN A 138 2.71 7.54 15.17
N THR A 139 3.98 7.84 14.96
CA THR A 139 4.77 8.52 15.98
C THR A 139 4.21 9.93 16.13
N ALA A 140 3.92 10.33 17.37
CA ALA A 140 3.45 11.68 17.70
C ALA A 140 4.51 12.75 17.41
#